data_AF-A0A4Q6C2Q0-F1
#
_entry.id   AF-A0A4Q6C2Q0-F1
#
_cell.length_a   1.000
_cell.length_b   1.000
_cell.length_c   1.000
_cell.angle_alpha   90.00
_cell.angle_beta   90.00
_cell.angle_gamma   90.00
#
_symmetry.space_group_name_H-M   'P 1'
#
loop_
_entity.id
_entity.type
_entity.pdbx_description
1 polymer ?
#
loop_
_entity_poly.entity_id
_entity_poly.type
_entity_poly.pdbx_seq_one_letter_code
_entity_poly.pdbx_strand_id
1 'polypeptide(L)'
;MTQANGFFKQVTRYLGAACALLAPAMAWAQSADPKPWQLNMGKGVTSSSQHAYDAHMVALWVCVVIGVLVFGAMGYAMFKFRKSKGAVAAQFSHNTTAEVIWTVIPILILVVMAVPATKKLIAMYDTRDSEMTVKVTGYQWMWKYEYLGEEVEFTSRLDRESDRIRQSGAQPTVASNPHYLLDVDNALVLPVDTKIRFVITADDVIHAWWVPALGWKQDAIPGLINEAWTDIKTPGV
;
A
#
# COMPACT_ATOMS: atom_id res chain seq x y z
N MET A 1 -22.09 14.71 56.16
CA MET A 1 -21.06 14.09 55.30
C MET A 1 -21.54 13.87 53.85
N THR A 2 -22.34 14.78 53.29
CA THR A 2 -23.08 14.51 52.02
C THR A 2 -22.84 15.53 50.91
N GLN A 3 -22.06 16.59 51.15
CA GLN A 3 -21.73 17.59 50.11
C GLN A 3 -20.40 17.35 49.39
N ALA A 4 -19.46 16.57 49.95
CA ALA A 4 -18.16 16.31 49.33
C ALA A 4 -18.23 15.42 48.07
N ASN A 5 -19.27 14.58 47.95
CA ASN A 5 -19.40 13.61 46.85
C ASN A 5 -19.94 14.22 45.54
N GLY A 6 -20.55 15.41 45.58
CA GLY A 6 -21.07 16.09 44.39
C GLY A 6 -19.97 16.82 43.61
N PHE A 7 -19.09 17.51 44.33
CA PHE A 7 -17.98 18.27 43.75
C PHE A 7 -16.99 17.34 43.04
N PHE A 8 -16.66 16.20 43.64
CA PHE A 8 -15.74 15.22 43.05
C PHE A 8 -16.32 14.56 41.77
N LYS A 9 -17.65 14.37 41.70
CA LYS A 9 -18.35 13.86 40.50
C LYS A 9 -18.46 14.89 39.37
N GLN A 10 -18.54 16.19 39.69
CA GLN A 10 -18.50 17.25 38.67
C GLN A 10 -17.09 17.44 38.12
N VAL A 11 -16.07 17.48 38.99
CA VAL A 11 -14.66 17.62 38.57
C VAL A 11 -14.19 16.44 37.72
N THR A 12 -14.62 15.21 38.04
CA THR A 12 -14.34 14.02 37.19
C THR A 12 -15.07 14.04 35.84
N ARG A 13 -16.28 14.63 35.74
CA ARG A 13 -16.96 14.82 34.45
C ARG A 13 -16.28 15.87 33.56
N TYR A 14 -15.75 16.95 34.13
CA TYR A 14 -15.02 17.97 33.36
C TYR A 14 -13.60 17.53 32.99
N LEU A 15 -12.91 16.76 33.85
CA LEU A 15 -11.62 16.14 33.51
C LEU A 15 -11.76 15.03 32.46
N GLY A 16 -12.82 14.22 32.51
CA GLY A 16 -13.12 13.23 31.48
C GLY A 16 -13.47 13.85 30.13
N ALA A 17 -14.18 14.99 30.12
CA ALA A 17 -14.46 15.75 28.90
C ALA A 17 -13.22 16.48 28.35
N ALA A 18 -12.34 16.98 29.22
CA ALA A 18 -11.07 17.57 28.80
C ALA A 18 -10.08 16.52 28.24
N CYS A 19 -10.06 15.30 28.78
CA CYS A 19 -9.29 14.19 28.20
C CYS A 19 -9.90 13.64 26.90
N ALA A 20 -11.23 13.72 26.72
CA ALA A 20 -11.89 13.35 25.48
C ALA A 20 -11.75 14.41 24.36
N LEU A 21 -11.47 15.67 24.72
CA LEU A 21 -11.17 16.75 23.76
C LEU A 21 -9.67 16.87 23.46
N LEU A 22 -8.81 16.11 24.15
CA LEU A 22 -7.36 16.04 23.91
C LEU A 22 -6.89 14.76 23.21
N ALA A 23 -7.82 13.89 22.80
CA ALA A 23 -7.58 12.82 21.84
C ALA A 23 -8.53 13.05 20.65
N PRO A 24 -8.05 13.53 19.49
CA PRO A 24 -6.89 12.98 18.78
C PRO A 24 -5.98 14.06 18.20
N ALA A 25 -5.04 14.61 18.98
CA ALA A 25 -3.86 15.30 18.41
C ALA A 25 -2.71 14.31 18.09
N MET A 26 -2.95 13.01 18.28
CA MET A 26 -2.06 11.92 17.90
C MET A 26 -2.77 10.92 16.99
N ALA A 27 -3.54 11.40 16.02
CA ALA A 27 -3.50 10.74 14.73
C ALA A 27 -2.13 11.08 14.14
N TRP A 28 -1.11 10.32 14.53
CA TRP A 28 0.07 10.21 13.69
C TRP A 28 -0.47 9.60 12.40
N ALA A 29 -0.91 10.44 11.46
CA ALA A 29 -0.90 10.07 10.07
C ALA A 29 0.53 9.57 9.86
N GLN A 30 0.68 8.23 9.83
CA GLN A 30 1.93 7.68 9.37
C GLN A 30 2.03 8.24 7.96
N SER A 31 2.97 9.15 7.74
CA SER A 31 3.21 9.63 6.39
C SER A 31 3.32 8.40 5.52
N ALA A 32 2.63 8.42 4.37
CA ALA A 32 2.70 7.33 3.42
C ALA A 32 4.14 7.13 2.88
N ASP A 33 5.05 8.04 3.24
CA ASP A 33 6.45 8.04 2.88
C ASP A 33 7.17 6.76 3.30
N PRO A 34 8.09 6.28 2.45
CA PRO A 34 8.98 5.20 2.83
C PRO A 34 9.85 5.62 4.01
N LYS A 35 9.86 4.81 5.07
CA LYS A 35 10.74 5.03 6.23
C LYS A 35 12.09 4.34 6.01
N PRO A 36 13.20 4.91 6.52
CA PRO A 36 14.48 4.20 6.52
C PRO A 36 14.34 2.82 7.15
N TRP A 37 14.84 1.79 6.46
CA TRP A 37 14.78 0.38 6.89
C TRP A 37 13.38 -0.24 6.94
N GLN A 38 12.38 0.39 6.29
CA GLN A 38 11.09 -0.25 6.10
C GLN A 38 11.23 -1.47 5.18
N LEU A 39 10.87 -2.65 5.70
CA LEU A 39 11.00 -3.93 4.98
C LEU A 39 9.70 -4.40 4.33
N ASN A 40 8.56 -3.85 4.74
CA ASN A 40 7.24 -4.26 4.29
C ASN A 40 6.50 -3.09 3.61
N MET A 41 5.51 -3.40 2.76
CA MET A 41 4.63 -2.39 2.19
C MET A 41 3.79 -1.68 3.27
N GLY A 42 3.43 -0.43 3.00
CA GLY A 42 2.46 0.29 3.82
C GLY A 42 1.07 -0.34 3.72
N LYS A 43 0.25 -0.20 4.77
CA LYS A 43 -1.15 -0.64 4.77
C LYS A 43 -2.05 0.26 3.89
N GLY A 44 -1.63 1.51 3.71
CA GLY A 44 -2.41 2.55 3.03
C GLY A 44 -3.65 2.97 3.79
N VAL A 45 -4.50 3.78 3.14
CA VAL A 45 -5.62 4.51 3.75
C VAL A 45 -6.97 4.21 3.11
N THR A 46 -7.04 3.17 2.27
CA THR A 46 -8.23 2.83 1.47
C THR A 46 -8.63 1.38 1.67
N SER A 47 -9.86 1.01 1.30
CA SER A 47 -10.28 -0.39 1.34
C SER A 47 -9.40 -1.27 0.43
N SER A 48 -9.07 -0.78 -0.77
CA SER A 48 -8.19 -1.44 -1.74
C SER A 48 -6.76 -1.66 -1.20
N SER A 49 -6.16 -0.67 -0.53
CA SER A 49 -4.81 -0.80 0.02
C SER A 49 -4.75 -1.84 1.14
N GLN A 50 -5.75 -1.86 2.03
CA GLN A 50 -5.85 -2.88 3.08
C GLN A 50 -6.06 -4.26 2.48
N HIS A 51 -6.90 -4.37 1.45
CA HIS A 51 -7.11 -5.63 0.74
C HIS A 51 -5.85 -6.17 0.09
N ALA A 52 -5.04 -5.31 -0.53
CA ALA A 52 -3.74 -5.65 -1.09
C ALA A 52 -2.75 -6.08 0.01
N TYR A 53 -2.71 -5.35 1.13
CA TYR A 53 -1.86 -5.67 2.28
C TYR A 53 -2.18 -7.05 2.87
N ASP A 54 -3.46 -7.35 3.11
CA ASP A 54 -3.87 -8.64 3.65
C ASP A 54 -3.52 -9.79 2.70
N ALA A 55 -3.76 -9.61 1.39
CA ALA A 55 -3.43 -10.60 0.38
C ALA A 55 -1.91 -10.84 0.31
N HIS A 56 -1.12 -9.76 0.37
CA HIS A 56 0.34 -9.82 0.46
C HIS A 56 0.80 -10.61 1.69
N MET A 57 0.26 -10.30 2.87
CA MET A 57 0.66 -10.96 4.11
C MET A 57 0.32 -12.45 4.13
N VAL A 58 -0.84 -12.85 3.59
CA VAL A 58 -1.20 -14.26 3.44
C VAL A 58 -0.22 -14.96 2.50
N ALA A 59 0.06 -14.39 1.33
CA ALA A 59 1.01 -14.95 0.37
C ALA A 59 2.43 -15.05 0.95
N LEU A 60 2.87 -14.01 1.67
CA LEU A 60 4.17 -13.99 2.34
C LEU A 60 4.29 -15.12 3.36
N TRP A 61 3.29 -15.34 4.21
CA TRP A 61 3.33 -16.43 5.19
C TRP A 61 3.32 -17.81 4.55
N VAL A 62 2.56 -18.00 3.46
CA VAL A 62 2.61 -19.25 2.67
C VAL A 62 4.04 -19.48 2.15
N CYS A 63 4.67 -18.46 1.56
CA CYS A 63 6.06 -18.54 1.09
C CYS A 63 7.04 -18.82 2.23
N VAL A 64 6.88 -18.20 3.40
CA VAL A 64 7.73 -18.45 4.57
C VAL A 64 7.62 -19.90 5.04
N VAL A 65 6.41 -20.45 5.14
CA VAL A 65 6.19 -21.85 5.55
C VAL A 65 6.84 -22.80 4.53
N ILE A 66 6.61 -22.60 3.24
CA ILE A 66 7.24 -23.40 2.17
C ILE A 66 8.77 -23.27 2.24
N GLY A 67 9.29 -22.06 2.44
CA GLY A 67 10.71 -21.80 2.59
C GLY A 67 11.31 -22.57 3.75
N VAL A 68 10.70 -22.50 4.94
CA VAL A 68 11.14 -23.25 6.12
C VAL A 68 11.14 -24.76 5.86
N LEU A 69 10.11 -25.29 5.18
CA LEU A 69 10.03 -26.70 4.83
C LEU A 69 11.15 -27.12 3.86
N VAL A 70 11.39 -26.34 2.80
CA VAL A 70 12.42 -26.62 1.80
C VAL A 70 13.82 -26.48 2.39
N PHE A 71 14.13 -25.35 3.03
CA PHE A 71 15.43 -25.11 3.66
C PHE A 71 15.68 -26.08 4.82
N GLY A 72 14.65 -26.43 5.58
CA GLY A 72 14.71 -27.44 6.63
C GLY A 72 15.01 -28.83 6.09
N ALA A 73 14.29 -29.27 5.05
CA ALA A 73 14.52 -30.56 4.39
C ALA A 73 15.92 -30.63 3.77
N MET A 74 16.36 -29.56 3.12
CA MET A 74 17.72 -29.45 2.55
C MET A 74 18.78 -29.50 3.65
N GLY A 75 18.63 -28.71 4.72
CA GLY A 75 19.55 -28.72 5.85
C GLY A 75 19.62 -30.09 6.54
N TYR A 76 18.48 -30.74 6.73
CA TYR A 76 18.41 -32.11 7.23
C TYR A 76 19.13 -33.10 6.31
N ALA A 77 18.86 -33.04 5.00
CA ALA A 77 19.49 -33.94 4.02
C ALA A 77 21.02 -33.76 4.00
N MET A 78 21.50 -32.52 4.01
CA MET A 78 22.92 -32.19 4.08
C MET A 78 23.56 -32.71 5.36
N PHE A 79 22.89 -32.62 6.52
CA PHE A 79 23.44 -33.09 7.79
C PHE A 79 23.41 -34.62 7.94
N LYS A 80 22.34 -35.26 7.48
CA LYS A 80 22.11 -36.71 7.63
C LYS A 80 22.85 -37.53 6.57
N PHE A 81 22.83 -37.11 5.31
CA PHE A 81 23.35 -37.86 4.17
C PHE A 81 24.73 -37.39 3.69
N ARG A 82 25.46 -36.61 4.48
CA ARG A 82 26.85 -36.24 4.13
C ARG A 82 27.78 -37.44 4.11
N LYS A 83 28.71 -37.43 3.14
CA LYS A 83 29.77 -38.44 2.97
C LYS A 83 30.60 -38.66 4.24
N SER A 84 30.87 -37.61 5.01
CA SER A 84 31.67 -37.72 6.26
C SER A 84 31.01 -38.54 7.36
N LYS A 85 29.70 -38.83 7.27
CA LYS A 85 29.00 -39.78 8.17
C LYS A 85 28.89 -41.19 7.58
N GLY A 86 29.59 -41.48 6.48
CA GLY A 86 29.53 -42.79 5.83
C GLY A 86 28.21 -43.05 5.08
N ALA A 87 27.48 -42.01 4.69
CA ALA A 87 26.24 -42.16 3.94
C ALA A 87 26.51 -42.80 2.56
N VAL A 88 25.77 -43.87 2.24
CA VAL A 88 25.79 -44.55 0.93
C VAL A 88 24.60 -44.07 0.11
N ALA A 89 24.83 -43.77 -1.17
CA ALA A 89 23.78 -43.26 -2.06
C ALA A 89 22.72 -44.33 -2.36
N ALA A 90 21.46 -43.99 -2.13
CA ALA A 90 20.34 -44.80 -2.56
C ALA A 90 20.23 -44.82 -4.09
N GLN A 91 19.65 -45.90 -4.65
CA GLN A 91 19.57 -46.13 -6.10
C GLN A 91 18.15 -45.92 -6.68
N PHE A 92 17.20 -45.46 -5.87
CA PHE A 92 15.85 -45.15 -6.38
C PHE A 92 15.88 -43.87 -7.23
N SER A 93 15.06 -43.82 -8.28
CA SER A 93 14.98 -42.67 -9.19
C SER A 93 13.59 -42.01 -9.23
N HIS A 94 12.54 -42.69 -8.75
CA HIS A 94 11.17 -42.20 -8.80
C HIS A 94 10.37 -42.67 -7.58
N ASN A 95 9.31 -41.93 -7.27
CA ASN A 95 8.29 -42.33 -6.29
C ASN A 95 6.98 -41.64 -6.66
N THR A 96 6.11 -42.36 -7.37
CA THR A 96 4.84 -41.85 -7.86
C THR A 96 3.96 -41.28 -6.74
N THR A 97 4.00 -41.87 -5.54
CA THR A 97 3.22 -41.35 -4.40
C THR A 97 3.72 -39.98 -3.96
N ALA A 98 5.03 -39.81 -3.82
CA ALA A 98 5.64 -38.53 -3.47
C ALA A 98 5.40 -37.48 -4.57
N GLU A 99 5.48 -37.90 -5.83
CA GLU A 99 5.23 -37.06 -6.99
C GLU A 99 3.79 -36.53 -7.01
N VAL A 100 2.80 -37.40 -6.78
CA VAL A 100 1.39 -36.98 -6.69
C VAL A 100 1.19 -35.99 -5.54
N ILE A 101 1.77 -36.26 -4.37
CA ILE A 101 1.63 -35.39 -3.19
C ILE A 101 2.19 -33.99 -3.46
N TRP A 102 3.43 -33.88 -3.96
CA TRP A 102 4.06 -32.58 -4.22
C TRP A 102 3.47 -31.84 -5.42
N THR A 103 2.65 -32.49 -6.25
CA THR A 103 1.97 -31.84 -7.38
C THR A 103 0.59 -31.36 -6.95
N VAL A 104 -0.16 -32.18 -6.23
CA VAL A 104 -1.52 -31.84 -5.77
C VAL A 104 -1.49 -30.74 -4.72
N ILE A 105 -0.56 -30.78 -3.76
CA ILE A 105 -0.50 -29.78 -2.67
C ILE A 105 -0.32 -28.34 -3.22
N PRO A 106 0.67 -28.04 -4.10
CA PRO A 106 0.80 -26.70 -4.66
C PRO A 106 -0.43 -26.24 -5.45
N ILE A 107 -1.07 -27.13 -6.20
CA ILE A 107 -2.30 -26.81 -6.93
C ILE A 107 -3.41 -26.38 -5.95
N LEU A 108 -3.61 -27.14 -4.87
CA LEU A 108 -4.61 -26.81 -3.86
C LEU A 108 -4.32 -25.47 -3.17
N ILE A 109 -3.05 -25.20 -2.82
CA ILE A 109 -2.64 -23.92 -2.23
C ILE A 109 -3.02 -22.75 -3.15
N LEU A 110 -2.71 -22.86 -4.45
CA LEU A 110 -3.02 -21.81 -5.43
C LEU A 110 -4.53 -21.61 -5.60
N VAL A 111 -5.31 -22.69 -5.70
CA VAL A 111 -6.78 -22.61 -5.85
C VAL A 111 -7.42 -21.91 -4.64
N VAL A 112 -7.01 -22.27 -3.43
CA VAL A 112 -7.54 -21.66 -2.20
C VAL A 112 -7.23 -20.17 -2.12
N MET A 113 -6.03 -19.75 -2.55
CA MET A 113 -5.63 -18.34 -2.56
C MET A 113 -6.29 -17.53 -3.68
N ALA A 114 -6.55 -18.15 -4.83
CA ALA A 114 -7.09 -17.47 -6.01
C ALA A 114 -8.50 -16.92 -5.78
N VAL A 115 -9.40 -17.69 -5.15
CA VAL A 115 -10.81 -17.29 -4.97
C VAL A 115 -10.99 -15.94 -4.24
N PRO A 116 -10.43 -15.72 -3.03
CA PRO A 116 -10.55 -14.42 -2.37
C PRO A 116 -9.80 -13.30 -3.10
N ALA A 117 -8.66 -13.61 -3.74
CA ALA A 117 -7.90 -12.63 -4.51
C ALA A 117 -8.70 -12.11 -5.72
N THR A 118 -9.34 -13.01 -6.48
CA THR A 118 -10.18 -12.63 -7.63
C THR A 118 -11.37 -11.77 -7.21
N LYS A 119 -12.04 -12.10 -6.10
CA LYS A 119 -13.15 -11.27 -5.59
C LYS A 119 -12.70 -9.84 -5.25
N LYS A 120 -11.56 -9.70 -4.58
CA LYS A 120 -10.97 -8.40 -4.25
C LYS A 120 -10.54 -7.64 -5.50
N LEU A 121 -9.98 -8.33 -6.49
CA LEU A 121 -9.60 -7.73 -7.77
C LEU A 121 -10.82 -7.19 -8.53
N ILE A 122 -11.91 -7.95 -8.61
CA ILE A 122 -13.15 -7.48 -9.25
C ILE A 122 -13.69 -6.21 -8.56
N ALA A 123 -13.70 -6.17 -7.23
CA ALA A 123 -14.12 -4.98 -6.48
C ALA A 123 -13.21 -3.77 -6.74
N MET A 124 -11.91 -4.00 -6.89
CA MET A 124 -10.93 -2.95 -7.20
C MET A 124 -11.18 -2.28 -8.57
N TYR A 125 -11.74 -3.01 -9.54
CA TYR A 125 -12.09 -2.46 -10.86
C TYR A 125 -13.51 -1.89 -10.95
N ASP A 126 -14.30 -1.96 -9.88
CA ASP A 126 -15.68 -1.47 -9.88
C ASP A 126 -15.76 0.04 -9.59
N THR A 127 -15.71 0.85 -10.64
CA THR A 127 -15.72 2.33 -10.60
C THR A 127 -17.13 2.93 -10.57
N ARG A 128 -18.18 2.12 -10.52
CA ARG A 128 -19.57 2.58 -10.52
C ARG A 128 -19.93 3.28 -9.21
N ASP A 129 -20.99 4.08 -9.23
CA ASP A 129 -21.54 4.78 -8.05
C ASP A 129 -20.51 5.67 -7.33
N SER A 130 -19.59 6.27 -8.08
CA SER A 130 -18.64 7.26 -7.55
C SER A 130 -19.29 8.64 -7.41
N GLU A 131 -18.98 9.29 -6.30
CA GLU A 131 -19.53 10.59 -5.91
C GLU A 131 -18.73 11.76 -6.50
N MET A 132 -17.46 11.53 -6.79
CA MET A 132 -16.55 12.50 -7.41
C MET A 132 -15.77 11.83 -8.54
N THR A 133 -15.48 12.57 -9.61
CA THR A 133 -14.55 12.12 -10.66
C THR A 133 -13.42 13.12 -10.86
N VAL A 134 -12.18 12.65 -10.80
CA VAL A 134 -10.98 13.44 -11.11
C VAL A 134 -10.35 12.90 -12.39
N LYS A 135 -10.17 13.77 -13.38
CA LYS A 135 -9.36 13.45 -14.55
C LYS A 135 -7.91 13.78 -14.28
N VAL A 136 -7.05 12.82 -14.59
CA VAL A 136 -5.60 12.94 -14.46
C VAL A 136 -4.99 12.82 -15.85
N THR A 137 -4.27 13.85 -16.28
CA THR A 137 -3.56 13.85 -17.56
C THR A 137 -2.06 13.96 -17.33
N GLY A 138 -1.30 12.96 -17.80
CA GLY A 138 0.16 12.96 -17.76
C GLY A 138 0.78 13.80 -18.88
N TYR A 139 1.80 14.58 -18.52
CA TYR A 139 2.65 15.36 -19.42
C TYR A 139 4.12 15.18 -19.02
N GLN A 140 5.07 15.42 -19.92
CA GLN A 140 6.50 15.49 -19.61
C GLN A 140 6.83 16.84 -18.93
N TRP A 141 7.17 16.92 -17.64
CA TRP A 141 7.13 15.93 -16.55
C TRP A 141 6.30 16.51 -15.39
N MET A 142 4.97 16.43 -15.55
CA MET A 142 3.99 17.02 -14.65
C MET A 142 2.63 16.34 -14.84
N TRP A 143 1.70 16.62 -13.93
CA TRP A 143 0.34 16.09 -13.96
C TRP A 143 -0.66 17.24 -14.04
N LYS A 144 -1.66 17.14 -14.91
CA LYS A 144 -2.83 18.01 -14.87
C LYS A 144 -3.97 17.28 -14.17
N TYR A 145 -4.63 17.98 -13.25
CA TYR A 145 -5.81 17.51 -12.55
C TYR A 145 -7.01 18.37 -12.94
N GLU A 146 -8.13 17.72 -13.26
CA GLU A 146 -9.41 18.36 -13.56
C GLU A 146 -10.50 17.67 -12.72
N TYR A 147 -11.21 18.43 -11.89
CA TYR A 147 -12.32 17.91 -11.08
C TYR A 147 -13.57 17.99 -11.96
N LEU A 148 -14.00 16.86 -12.50
CA LEU A 148 -15.08 16.85 -13.50
C LEU A 148 -16.41 17.23 -12.85
N GLY A 149 -17.07 18.25 -13.40
CA GLY A 149 -18.30 18.82 -12.85
C GLY A 149 -18.07 20.03 -11.95
N GLU A 150 -16.81 20.33 -11.60
CA GLU A 150 -16.40 21.51 -10.84
C GLU A 150 -15.58 22.46 -11.73
N GLU A 151 -15.54 23.75 -11.39
CA GLU A 151 -14.69 24.74 -12.09
C GLU A 151 -13.24 24.73 -11.55
N VAL A 152 -12.69 23.54 -11.29
CA VAL A 152 -11.36 23.37 -10.69
C VAL A 152 -10.47 22.53 -11.61
N GLU A 153 -9.45 23.17 -12.16
CA GLU A 153 -8.35 22.52 -12.86
C GLU A 153 -7.00 23.18 -12.53
N PHE A 154 -5.94 22.38 -12.47
CA PHE A 154 -4.59 22.87 -12.27
C PHE A 154 -3.52 21.88 -12.72
N THR A 155 -2.30 22.38 -12.86
CA THR A 155 -1.12 21.57 -13.16
C THR A 155 -0.22 21.48 -11.94
N SER A 156 0.23 20.27 -11.64
CA SER A 156 1.12 19.92 -10.54
C SER A 156 2.43 19.41 -11.11
N ARG A 157 3.54 19.99 -10.67
CA ARG A 157 4.90 19.50 -10.97
C ARG A 157 5.69 19.36 -9.69
N LEU A 158 6.89 18.79 -9.81
CA LEU A 158 7.82 18.68 -8.70
C LEU A 158 8.08 20.05 -8.05
N ASP A 159 8.13 20.07 -6.73
CA ASP A 159 8.38 21.27 -5.95
C ASP A 159 9.71 21.96 -6.34
N ARG A 160 9.69 23.30 -6.31
CA ARG A 160 10.83 24.13 -6.77
C ARG A 160 12.05 24.01 -5.89
N GLU A 161 11.90 23.68 -4.61
CA GLU A 161 13.03 23.44 -3.73
C GLU A 161 13.77 22.15 -4.10
N SER A 162 13.03 21.11 -4.49
CA SER A 162 13.64 19.88 -5.01
C SER A 162 14.44 20.15 -6.30
N ASP A 163 13.90 20.95 -7.22
CA ASP A 163 14.64 21.38 -8.42
C ASP A 163 15.91 22.16 -8.06
N ARG A 164 15.82 23.11 -7.11
CA ARG A 164 16.94 23.96 -6.69
C ARG A 164 18.07 23.14 -6.08
N ILE A 165 17.74 22.20 -5.18
CA ILE A 165 18.73 21.30 -4.56
C ILE A 165 19.42 20.47 -5.62
N ARG A 166 18.66 19.83 -6.53
CA ARG A 166 19.22 19.04 -7.64
C ARG A 166 20.20 19.84 -8.49
N GLN A 167 19.85 21.08 -8.85
CA GLN A 167 20.68 21.94 -9.70
C GLN A 167 21.92 22.50 -8.99
N SER A 168 21.86 22.64 -7.66
CA SER A 168 23.00 23.13 -6.86
C SER A 168 24.16 22.13 -6.73
N GLY A 169 23.92 20.84 -7.02
CA GLY A 169 24.88 19.77 -6.78
C GLY A 169 25.05 19.38 -5.31
N ALA A 170 24.27 19.98 -4.40
CA ALA A 170 24.26 19.60 -2.99
C ALA A 170 23.65 18.21 -2.79
N GLN A 171 24.18 17.46 -1.81
CA GLN A 171 23.57 16.20 -1.40
C GLN A 171 22.35 16.49 -0.51
N PRO A 172 21.13 16.08 -0.90
CA PRO A 172 19.94 16.29 -0.10
C PRO A 172 20.04 15.50 1.21
N THR A 173 19.64 16.12 2.31
CA THR A 173 19.49 15.44 3.62
C THR A 173 18.05 15.56 4.09
N VAL A 174 17.60 14.59 4.91
CA VAL A 174 16.26 14.62 5.52
C VAL A 174 16.06 15.91 6.35
N ALA A 175 17.13 16.44 6.95
CA ALA A 175 17.06 17.68 7.71
C ALA A 175 16.88 18.94 6.82
N SER A 176 17.46 18.95 5.61
CA SER A 176 17.37 20.08 4.68
C SER A 176 16.09 20.08 3.85
N ASN A 177 15.62 18.90 3.46
CA ASN A 177 14.37 18.72 2.73
C ASN A 177 13.81 17.32 3.06
N PRO A 178 12.84 17.22 3.99
CA PRO A 178 12.26 15.94 4.42
C PRO A 178 11.60 15.16 3.29
N HIS A 179 11.05 15.84 2.28
CA HIS A 179 10.26 15.26 1.19
C HIS A 179 10.89 15.52 -0.18
N TYR A 180 12.23 15.52 -0.24
CA TYR A 180 12.96 15.72 -1.49
C TYR A 180 12.50 14.70 -2.55
N LEU A 181 12.10 15.19 -3.73
CA LEU A 181 11.50 14.42 -4.84
C LEU A 181 10.08 13.88 -4.59
N LEU A 182 9.42 14.26 -3.50
CA LEU A 182 8.04 13.85 -3.18
C LEU A 182 7.07 15.03 -3.25
N ASP A 183 7.45 16.19 -2.70
CA ASP A 183 6.58 17.37 -2.69
C ASP A 183 6.35 17.94 -4.11
N VAL A 184 5.16 18.50 -4.30
CA VAL A 184 4.71 19.16 -5.55
C VAL A 184 4.27 20.58 -5.26
N ASP A 185 4.24 21.43 -6.29
CA ASP A 185 3.80 22.82 -6.14
C ASP A 185 2.28 22.98 -5.94
N ASN A 186 1.48 22.10 -6.53
CA ASN A 186 0.02 22.08 -6.36
C ASN A 186 -0.47 20.66 -6.00
N ALA A 187 -0.87 20.45 -4.76
CA ALA A 187 -1.33 19.15 -4.29
C ALA A 187 -2.76 18.81 -4.77
N LEU A 188 -2.99 17.55 -5.14
CA LEU A 188 -4.34 17.01 -5.34
C LEU A 188 -5.01 16.85 -3.97
N VAL A 189 -6.15 17.52 -3.76
CA VAL A 189 -6.89 17.50 -2.49
C VAL A 189 -8.18 16.72 -2.68
N LEU A 190 -8.35 15.67 -1.89
CA LEU A 190 -9.48 14.74 -2.01
C LEU A 190 -10.24 14.65 -0.68
N PRO A 191 -11.59 14.54 -0.71
CA PRO A 191 -12.37 14.32 0.49
C PRO A 191 -12.15 12.91 1.04
N VAL A 192 -12.25 12.78 2.37
CA VAL A 192 -12.37 11.48 3.04
C VAL A 192 -13.81 10.96 2.94
N ASP A 193 -14.00 9.67 3.19
CA ASP A 193 -15.29 8.99 3.23
C ASP A 193 -16.15 9.18 1.97
N THR A 194 -15.48 9.38 0.83
CA THR A 194 -16.10 9.60 -0.48
C THR A 194 -15.54 8.61 -1.48
N LYS A 195 -16.38 7.98 -2.31
CA LYS A 195 -15.90 7.13 -3.41
C LYS A 195 -15.51 8.00 -4.61
N ILE A 196 -14.20 8.14 -4.85
CA ILE A 196 -13.66 9.00 -5.91
C ILE A 196 -13.18 8.13 -7.07
N ARG A 197 -13.70 8.40 -8.27
CA ARG A 197 -13.23 7.81 -9.53
C ARG A 197 -12.12 8.65 -10.13
N PHE A 198 -11.10 8.00 -10.66
CA PHE A 198 -10.07 8.60 -11.48
C PHE A 198 -10.27 8.16 -12.93
N VAL A 199 -10.16 9.11 -13.86
CA VAL A 199 -10.04 8.83 -15.29
C VAL A 199 -8.66 9.32 -15.75
N ILE A 200 -7.83 8.40 -16.23
CA ILE A 200 -6.38 8.58 -16.32
C ILE A 200 -5.96 8.41 -17.79
N THR A 201 -5.29 9.41 -18.34
CA THR A 201 -4.75 9.43 -19.71
C THR A 201 -3.44 10.23 -19.74
N ALA A 202 -2.77 10.25 -20.89
CA ALA A 202 -1.66 11.16 -21.15
C ALA A 202 -1.87 11.91 -22.48
N ASP A 203 -1.16 13.02 -22.67
CA ASP A 203 -1.20 13.81 -23.91
C ASP A 203 0.02 13.59 -24.80
N ASP A 204 1.14 13.12 -24.24
CA ASP A 204 2.41 12.94 -24.96
C ASP A 204 2.91 11.50 -25.01
N VAL A 205 3.49 10.99 -23.93
CA VAL A 205 4.09 9.66 -23.80
C VAL A 205 3.40 8.89 -22.67
N ILE A 206 3.76 7.61 -22.51
CA ILE A 206 3.25 6.80 -21.42
C ILE A 206 3.85 7.28 -20.09
N HIS A 207 2.97 7.51 -19.12
CA HIS A 207 3.32 7.71 -17.71
C HIS A 207 2.57 6.68 -16.86
N ALA A 208 2.76 6.71 -15.54
CA ALA A 208 1.93 5.94 -14.63
C ALA A 208 1.66 6.72 -13.35
N TRP A 209 0.39 6.89 -13.02
CA TRP A 209 -0.03 7.61 -11.85
C TRP A 209 -0.12 6.65 -10.66
N TRP A 210 0.52 7.01 -9.56
CA TRP A 210 0.60 6.13 -8.41
C TRP A 210 0.70 6.91 -7.10
N VAL A 211 -0.20 6.58 -6.18
CA VAL A 211 -0.11 6.94 -4.76
C VAL A 211 -0.14 5.64 -3.96
N PRO A 212 0.98 5.17 -3.39
CA PRO A 212 1.06 3.87 -2.70
C PRO A 212 -0.01 3.68 -1.62
N ALA A 213 -0.36 4.75 -0.91
CA ALA A 213 -1.37 4.72 0.14
C ALA A 213 -2.78 4.40 -0.38
N LEU A 214 -3.05 4.61 -1.68
CA LEU A 214 -4.34 4.29 -2.29
C LEU A 214 -4.46 2.81 -2.71
N GLY A 215 -3.34 2.08 -2.78
CA GLY A 215 -3.33 0.64 -2.96
C GLY A 215 -3.37 0.13 -4.41
N TRP A 216 -3.35 1.02 -5.39
CA TRP A 216 -3.31 0.65 -6.83
C TRP A 216 -2.45 1.65 -7.61
N LYS A 217 -2.04 1.23 -8.80
CA LYS A 217 -1.28 2.03 -9.77
C LYS A 217 -1.94 1.86 -11.13
N GLN A 218 -2.02 2.93 -11.90
CA GLN A 218 -2.61 2.89 -13.23
C GLN A 218 -1.78 3.68 -14.24
N ASP A 219 -1.58 3.08 -15.41
CA ASP A 219 -0.85 3.72 -16.50
C ASP A 219 -1.70 4.84 -17.14
N ALA A 220 -1.02 5.91 -17.50
CA ALA A 220 -1.54 7.03 -18.27
C ALA A 220 -1.02 6.90 -19.70
N ILE A 221 -1.90 6.50 -20.63
CA ILE A 221 -1.51 6.12 -22.00
C ILE A 221 -2.16 7.08 -23.00
N PRO A 222 -1.40 7.71 -23.90
CA PRO A 222 -1.98 8.59 -24.93
C PRO A 222 -3.03 7.85 -25.78
N GLY A 223 -4.21 8.45 -25.92
CA GLY A 223 -5.32 7.88 -26.70
C GLY A 223 -6.14 6.80 -25.99
N LEU A 224 -5.86 6.49 -24.71
CA LEU A 224 -6.64 5.55 -23.90
C LEU A 224 -7.01 6.18 -22.55
N ILE A 225 -8.27 6.00 -22.14
CA ILE A 225 -8.72 6.39 -20.81
C ILE A 225 -8.80 5.14 -19.95
N ASN A 226 -7.94 5.08 -18.93
CA ASN A 226 -8.03 4.08 -17.88
C ASN A 226 -8.84 4.62 -16.70
N GLU A 227 -9.49 3.74 -15.95
CA GLU A 227 -10.20 4.11 -14.73
C GLU A 227 -9.62 3.41 -13.50
N ALA A 228 -9.71 4.08 -12.37
CA ALA A 228 -9.44 3.53 -11.05
C ALA A 228 -10.30 4.26 -10.01
N TRP A 229 -10.37 3.78 -8.77
CA TRP A 229 -11.14 4.47 -7.73
C TRP A 229 -10.53 4.31 -6.35
N THR A 230 -10.87 5.23 -5.45
CA THR A 230 -10.42 5.22 -4.04
C THR A 230 -11.53 5.58 -3.07
N ASP A 231 -11.40 5.13 -1.82
CA ASP A 231 -12.22 5.51 -0.67
C ASP A 231 -11.34 5.82 0.55
N ILE A 232 -10.85 7.06 0.62
CA ILE A 232 -9.90 7.49 1.66
C ILE A 232 -10.59 7.52 3.03
N LYS A 233 -10.06 6.79 4.02
CA LYS A 233 -10.65 6.66 5.36
C LYS A 233 -10.07 7.61 6.40
N THR A 234 -8.87 8.13 6.16
CA THR A 234 -8.16 8.96 7.13
C THR A 234 -7.54 10.17 6.44
N PRO A 235 -7.70 11.39 6.98
CA PRO A 235 -7.02 12.58 6.46
C PRO A 235 -5.49 12.43 6.58
N GLY A 236 -4.77 13.02 5.63
CA GLY A 236 -3.31 13.00 5.62
C GLY A 236 -2.73 13.54 4.32
N VAL A 237 -1.41 13.46 4.22
CA VAL A 237 -0.59 13.68 3.02
C VAL A 237 0.18 12.39 2.77
#